data_AF-A0A0N8HCW4-F1
#
_entry.id   AF-A0A0N8HCW4-F1
#
_cell.length_a   1.000
_cell.length_b   1.000
_cell.length_c   1.000
_cell.angle_alpha   90.00
_cell.angle_beta   90.00
_cell.angle_gamma   90.00
#
_symmetry.space_group_name_H-M   'P 1'
#
loop_
_entity.id
_entity.type
_entity.pdbx_description
1 polymer ?
#
loop_
_entity_poly.entity_id
_entity_poly.type
_entity_poly.pdbx_seq_one_letter_code
_entity_poly.pdbx_strand_id
1 'polypeptide(L)'
;MNQSIERESAGITRGPARRRHRLLRGMATAALATTMGVSLAGTALADTPQRAALGEGRPTKHACITADGTNLNEFFHIRQQIIGPPTCRTAVAGEPWVRIGPGWVTAASAATAVYPADYTPTKPNPIDDFNSKFLRARFVVDIGTPQEKSFGFGRKALRTGFFTEDGLPFSQPVSPPLRPLRVGQHTSTVFLTLRARHCDGLGTVPDENCLPAGEFAYTGNTPFEVVPRPVH
;
A
#
# COMPACT_ATOMS: atom_id res chain seq x y z
N MET A 1 -56.51 -1.99 24.28
CA MET A 1 -56.26 -3.36 24.76
C MET A 1 -54.79 -3.65 24.45
N ASN A 2 -53.87 -3.24 25.32
CA ASN A 2 -53.28 -4.01 26.43
C ASN A 2 -52.61 -5.31 25.96
N GLN A 3 -51.27 -5.35 25.91
CA GLN A 3 -50.47 -5.95 26.99
C GLN A 3 -48.97 -5.62 26.82
N SER A 4 -48.47 -4.87 27.80
CA SER A 4 -47.07 -4.82 28.25
C SER A 4 -46.69 -6.15 28.92
N ILE A 5 -45.41 -6.54 28.92
CA ILE A 5 -44.71 -7.33 29.96
C ILE A 5 -43.19 -7.25 29.66
N GLU A 6 -42.44 -6.48 30.47
CA GLU A 6 -41.38 -6.89 31.44
C GLU A 6 -40.03 -7.22 30.77
N ARG A 7 -39.01 -6.34 30.81
CA ARG A 7 -38.06 -6.08 31.92
C ARG A 7 -37.52 -7.35 32.58
N GLU A 8 -36.30 -7.72 32.21
CA GLU A 8 -35.38 -8.39 33.13
C GLU A 8 -33.99 -7.75 33.04
N SER A 9 -33.52 -7.27 34.20
CA SER A 9 -32.24 -6.64 34.46
C SER A 9 -31.48 -7.51 35.44
N ALA A 10 -30.32 -8.03 35.06
CA ALA A 10 -29.26 -8.52 35.95
C ALA A 10 -28.02 -8.80 35.07
N GLY A 11 -26.77 -8.57 35.45
CA GLY A 11 -26.21 -8.12 36.70
C GLY A 11 -24.73 -7.77 36.47
N ILE A 12 -24.27 -6.81 37.24
CA ILE A 12 -22.88 -6.34 37.28
C ILE A 12 -22.04 -7.35 38.07
N THR A 13 -20.89 -7.77 37.51
CA THR A 13 -19.76 -8.25 38.33
C THR A 13 -18.47 -7.58 37.89
N ARG A 14 -18.10 -6.54 38.65
CA ARG A 14 -16.74 -5.98 38.70
C ARG A 14 -15.87 -6.89 39.55
N GLY A 15 -14.76 -7.39 39.00
CA GLY A 15 -13.69 -8.03 39.76
C GLY A 15 -12.37 -7.31 39.53
N PRO A 16 -11.70 -6.77 40.58
CA PRO A 16 -10.35 -6.24 40.45
C PRO A 16 -9.33 -7.33 40.81
N ALA A 17 -8.38 -7.60 39.93
CA ALA A 17 -7.22 -8.41 40.26
C ALA A 17 -5.94 -7.64 39.92
N ARG A 18 -5.43 -6.95 40.95
CA ARG A 18 -4.06 -6.44 41.02
C ARG A 18 -3.09 -7.61 40.83
N ARG A 19 -2.13 -7.50 39.92
CA ARG A 19 -0.82 -8.15 40.08
C ARG A 19 0.29 -7.15 39.82
N ARG A 20 0.89 -6.73 40.93
CA ARG A 20 2.19 -6.06 41.00
C ARG A 20 3.26 -7.14 41.03
N HIS A 21 4.16 -7.19 40.07
CA HIS A 21 5.49 -7.82 40.15
C HIS A 21 6.30 -7.27 38.96
N ARG A 22 7.58 -6.92 39.01
CA ARG A 22 8.60 -6.73 40.06
C ARG A 22 9.62 -5.80 39.39
N LEU A 23 10.09 -4.79 40.11
CA LEU A 23 11.35 -4.11 39.82
C LEU A 23 12.49 -5.14 39.87
N LEU A 24 13.33 -5.20 38.84
CA LEU A 24 14.71 -5.63 38.98
C LEU A 24 15.61 -4.65 38.22
N ARG A 25 16.31 -3.87 39.05
CA ARG A 25 17.47 -3.05 38.71
C ARG A 25 18.61 -3.98 38.29
N GLY A 26 19.34 -3.59 37.24
CA GLY A 26 20.63 -4.16 36.89
C GLY A 26 21.47 -3.08 36.22
N MET A 27 22.22 -2.32 37.02
CA MET A 27 23.33 -1.49 36.56
C MET A 27 24.52 -2.41 36.24
N ALA A 28 25.16 -2.19 35.10
CA ALA A 28 26.57 -2.52 34.92
C ALA A 28 27.20 -1.54 33.93
N THR A 29 27.79 -0.49 34.49
CA THR A 29 28.83 0.35 33.88
C THR A 29 30.14 -0.45 33.77
N ALA A 30 30.78 -0.42 32.60
CA ALA A 30 32.23 -0.57 32.49
C ALA A 30 32.73 0.19 31.25
N ALA A 31 33.81 0.92 31.48
CA ALA A 31 34.39 1.92 30.61
C ALA A 31 35.60 1.39 29.81
N LEU A 32 36.12 2.26 28.94
CA LEU A 32 37.48 2.34 28.39
C LEU A 32 37.84 1.38 27.25
N ALA A 33 38.17 1.94 26.08
CA ALA A 33 39.57 2.22 25.72
C ALA A 33 39.68 2.82 24.30
N THR A 34 40.32 3.99 24.24
CA THR A 34 40.90 4.63 23.05
C THR A 34 41.96 3.76 22.39
N THR A 35 41.89 3.60 21.05
CA THR A 35 43.08 3.42 20.21
C THR A 35 42.99 4.31 18.97
N MET A 36 44.03 5.12 18.81
CA MET A 36 44.34 5.90 17.62
C MET A 36 44.77 4.96 16.49
N GLY A 37 44.57 5.40 15.25
CA GLY A 37 45.66 5.30 14.28
C GLY A 37 45.32 4.75 12.90
N VAL A 38 45.65 5.60 11.93
CA VAL A 38 46.14 5.34 10.57
C VAL A 38 45.11 5.47 9.44
N SER A 39 45.18 6.65 8.83
CA SER A 39 44.70 6.96 7.49
C SER A 39 45.50 6.19 6.45
N LEU A 40 44.82 5.42 5.61
CA LEU A 40 45.31 5.04 4.29
C LEU A 40 44.34 5.59 3.25
N ALA A 41 44.79 6.61 2.54
CA ALA A 41 44.17 7.11 1.32
C ALA A 41 44.30 6.01 0.25
N GLY A 42 43.21 5.24 0.06
CA GLY A 42 43.04 4.34 -1.07
C GLY A 42 42.17 5.01 -2.13
N THR A 43 42.78 5.51 -3.19
CA THR A 43 42.09 5.86 -4.43
C THR A 43 41.63 4.56 -5.10
N ALA A 44 40.44 4.08 -4.78
CA ALA A 44 39.77 3.05 -5.56
C ALA A 44 38.82 3.75 -6.54
N LEU A 45 39.10 3.55 -7.82
CA LEU A 45 38.32 4.00 -8.96
C LEU A 45 36.86 3.62 -8.73
N ALA A 46 36.00 4.63 -8.60
CA ALA A 46 34.57 4.45 -8.64
C ALA A 46 34.21 4.02 -10.08
N ASP A 47 34.19 2.71 -10.32
CA ASP A 47 33.38 2.14 -11.40
C ASP A 47 31.95 2.52 -11.07
N THR A 48 31.53 3.62 -11.67
CA THR A 48 30.16 4.08 -11.62
C THR A 48 29.37 2.97 -12.31
N PRO A 49 28.44 2.27 -11.63
CA PRO A 49 27.57 1.35 -12.33
C PRO A 49 26.84 2.17 -13.37
N GLN A 50 27.20 1.93 -14.63
CA GLN A 50 26.57 2.47 -15.80
C GLN A 50 25.16 1.88 -15.81
N ARG A 51 24.26 2.52 -15.06
CA ARG A 51 22.82 2.36 -15.20
C ARG A 51 22.56 2.50 -16.69
N ALA A 52 22.28 1.38 -17.33
CA ALA A 52 21.85 1.34 -18.71
C ALA A 52 20.82 2.44 -18.87
N ALA A 53 21.10 3.39 -19.76
CA ALA A 53 20.18 4.45 -20.12
C ALA A 53 18.91 3.77 -20.62
N LEU A 54 17.93 3.61 -19.71
CA LEU A 54 16.54 3.42 -20.06
C LEU A 54 16.23 4.60 -21.00
N GLY A 55 15.94 4.27 -22.25
CA GLY A 55 15.91 5.23 -23.35
C GLY A 55 15.21 6.52 -22.95
N GLU A 56 15.80 7.66 -23.34
CA GLU A 56 15.30 9.01 -23.10
C GLU A 56 13.92 9.21 -23.75
N GLY A 57 12.90 8.60 -23.16
CA GLY A 57 11.53 8.98 -23.36
C GLY A 57 11.40 10.39 -22.82
N ARG A 58 11.09 11.36 -23.69
CA ARG A 58 10.78 12.75 -23.32
C ARG A 58 9.99 12.76 -22.00
N PRO A 59 10.48 13.44 -20.95
CA PRO A 59 9.82 13.44 -19.64
C PRO A 59 8.35 13.73 -19.84
N THR A 60 7.48 12.81 -19.43
CA THR A 60 6.05 13.07 -19.48
C THR A 60 5.79 14.29 -18.60
N LYS A 61 5.04 15.28 -19.10
CA LYS A 61 4.66 16.52 -18.38
C LYS A 61 4.09 16.26 -16.95
N HIS A 62 3.74 15.01 -16.65
CA HIS A 62 3.08 14.56 -15.43
C HIS A 62 3.86 13.49 -14.66
N ALA A 63 5.19 13.50 -14.72
CA ALA A 63 6.02 12.48 -14.06
C ALA A 63 5.72 12.39 -12.55
N CYS A 64 5.27 11.22 -12.13
CA CYS A 64 5.03 10.89 -10.74
C CYS A 64 6.26 10.24 -10.13
N ILE A 65 7.05 11.03 -9.39
CA ILE A 65 8.30 10.58 -8.78
C ILE A 65 8.06 10.24 -7.30
N THR A 66 8.46 9.03 -6.89
CA THR A 66 8.43 8.60 -5.49
C THR A 66 9.65 9.12 -4.71
N ALA A 67 9.63 8.96 -3.38
CA ALA A 67 10.68 9.49 -2.51
C ALA A 67 12.07 8.88 -2.76
N ASP A 68 12.12 7.66 -3.29
CA ASP A 68 13.33 6.95 -3.72
C ASP A 68 13.80 7.33 -5.15
N GLY A 69 13.08 8.25 -5.81
CA GLY A 69 13.38 8.71 -7.17
C GLY A 69 12.75 7.88 -8.29
N THR A 70 11.97 6.84 -7.98
CA THR A 70 11.33 6.02 -9.02
C THR A 70 10.26 6.81 -9.77
N ASN A 71 10.32 6.81 -11.11
CA ASN A 71 9.28 7.38 -11.96
C ASN A 71 8.16 6.35 -12.21
N LEU A 72 7.02 6.51 -11.53
CA LEU A 72 5.90 5.58 -11.63
C LEU A 72 5.25 5.57 -13.03
N ASN A 73 5.32 6.68 -13.76
CA ASN A 73 4.80 6.74 -15.13
C ASN A 73 5.60 5.83 -16.06
N GLU A 74 6.92 5.86 -15.96
CA GLU A 74 7.80 4.98 -16.73
C GLU A 74 7.66 3.54 -16.27
N PHE A 75 7.71 3.30 -14.95
CA PHE A 75 7.62 1.98 -14.36
C PHE A 75 6.32 1.23 -14.72
N PHE A 76 5.17 1.91 -14.71
CA PHE A 76 3.89 1.32 -15.09
C PHE A 76 3.49 1.54 -16.55
N HIS A 77 4.36 2.19 -17.35
CA HIS A 77 4.07 2.60 -18.72
C HIS A 77 2.77 3.42 -18.86
N ILE A 78 2.53 4.33 -17.90
CA ILE A 78 1.37 5.21 -17.86
C ILE A 78 1.75 6.58 -18.44
N ARG A 79 1.02 7.02 -19.46
CA ARG A 79 1.24 8.35 -20.07
C ARG A 79 0.43 9.48 -19.41
N GLN A 80 -0.59 9.12 -18.65
CA GLN A 80 -1.47 10.06 -17.96
C GLN A 80 -0.86 10.50 -16.62
N GLN A 81 -1.38 11.58 -16.05
CA GLN A 81 -1.11 11.95 -14.67
C GLN A 81 -1.55 10.84 -13.69
N ILE A 82 -0.68 10.48 -12.76
CA ILE A 82 -0.93 9.48 -11.73
C ILE A 82 -1.38 10.18 -10.44
N ILE A 83 -2.47 9.69 -9.85
CA ILE A 83 -2.86 9.98 -8.48
C ILE A 83 -2.63 8.72 -7.63
N GLY A 84 -1.65 8.77 -6.74
CA GLY A 84 -1.16 7.64 -5.95
C GLY A 84 -0.89 8.06 -4.51
N PRO A 85 -0.83 7.15 -3.52
CA PRO A 85 -0.11 7.41 -2.27
C PRO A 85 1.35 6.90 -2.38
N PRO A 86 2.30 7.47 -1.61
CA PRO A 86 2.17 8.69 -0.81
C PRO A 86 2.34 9.99 -1.65
N THR A 87 2.91 9.90 -2.85
CA THR A 87 3.26 11.03 -3.73
C THR A 87 2.23 11.26 -4.84
N CYS A 88 2.32 12.36 -5.58
CA CYS A 88 1.46 12.63 -6.74
C CYS A 88 -0.01 12.87 -6.34
N ARG A 89 -0.21 13.99 -5.63
CA ARG A 89 -1.50 14.44 -5.09
C ARG A 89 -2.14 15.57 -5.89
N THR A 90 -1.67 15.80 -7.12
CA THR A 90 -2.13 16.91 -7.95
C THR A 90 -2.47 16.40 -9.34
N ALA A 91 -3.66 16.72 -9.81
CA ALA A 91 -4.10 16.52 -11.20
C ALA A 91 -4.39 17.88 -11.84
N VAL A 92 -4.20 17.97 -13.15
CA VAL A 92 -4.60 19.12 -13.96
C VAL A 92 -6.02 18.91 -14.47
N ALA A 93 -6.85 19.95 -14.36
CA ALA A 93 -8.22 19.96 -14.85
C ALA A 93 -8.28 19.71 -16.36
N GLY A 94 -9.32 18.98 -16.78
CA GLY A 94 -9.54 18.66 -18.20
C GLY A 94 -8.60 17.58 -18.77
N GLU A 95 -7.73 16.97 -17.96
CA GLU A 95 -6.83 15.90 -18.40
C GLU A 95 -7.21 14.54 -17.78
N PRO A 96 -7.16 13.44 -18.55
CA PRO A 96 -7.34 12.10 -18.01
C PRO A 96 -6.27 11.78 -16.96
N TRP A 97 -6.65 10.97 -15.98
CA TRP A 97 -5.77 10.61 -14.87
C TRP A 97 -5.91 9.12 -14.52
N VAL A 98 -4.90 8.56 -13.87
CA VAL A 98 -4.91 7.15 -13.42
C VAL A 98 -4.79 7.13 -11.89
N ARG A 99 -5.62 6.31 -11.23
CA ARG A 99 -5.53 6.06 -9.80
C ARG A 99 -4.71 4.80 -9.54
N ILE A 100 -3.70 4.89 -8.69
CA ILE A 100 -2.85 3.76 -8.30
C ILE A 100 -2.92 3.53 -6.78
N GLY A 101 -3.44 2.39 -6.33
CA GLY A 101 -3.40 2.04 -4.90
C GLY A 101 -1.98 1.65 -4.43
N PRO A 102 -1.76 1.46 -3.12
CA PRO A 102 -0.54 0.83 -2.61
C PRO A 102 -0.29 -0.54 -3.26
N GLY A 103 0.97 -0.96 -3.34
CA GLY A 103 1.31 -2.33 -3.74
C GLY A 103 1.07 -3.29 -2.58
N TRP A 104 0.46 -4.45 -2.88
CA TRP A 104 0.43 -5.59 -1.97
C TRP A 104 1.68 -6.43 -2.22
N VAL A 105 2.60 -6.43 -1.26
CA VAL A 105 3.88 -7.16 -1.33
C VAL A 105 3.73 -8.48 -0.62
N THR A 106 4.36 -9.53 -1.16
CA THR A 106 4.29 -10.87 -0.57
C THR A 106 5.68 -11.49 -0.46
N ALA A 107 5.82 -12.56 0.33
CA ALA A 107 7.06 -13.33 0.35
C ALA A 107 7.42 -13.85 -1.05
N ALA A 108 8.73 -13.97 -1.31
CA ALA A 108 9.25 -14.30 -2.64
C ALA A 108 8.79 -15.67 -3.15
N SER A 109 8.60 -16.65 -2.27
CA SER A 109 8.23 -18.02 -2.64
C SER A 109 7.50 -18.74 -1.51
N ALA A 110 6.92 -19.89 -1.83
CA ALA A 110 6.35 -20.81 -0.84
C ALA A 110 7.37 -21.27 0.23
N ALA A 111 8.65 -21.42 -0.14
CA ALA A 111 9.70 -21.93 0.75
C ALA A 111 10.09 -20.94 1.85
N THR A 112 9.94 -19.64 1.58
CA THR A 112 10.28 -18.56 2.52
C THR A 112 9.04 -17.98 3.20
N ALA A 113 7.85 -18.43 2.82
CA ALA A 113 6.59 -17.88 3.31
C ALA A 113 6.31 -18.37 4.74
N VAL A 114 5.91 -17.43 5.59
CA VAL A 114 5.46 -17.68 6.96
C VAL A 114 4.03 -17.17 7.08
N TYR A 115 3.13 -18.01 7.57
CA TYR A 115 1.70 -17.72 7.66
C TYR A 115 1.16 -17.91 9.08
N PRO A 116 0.04 -17.26 9.44
CA PRO A 116 -0.74 -17.63 10.62
C PRO A 116 -1.17 -19.10 10.59
N ALA A 117 -1.29 -19.73 11.77
CA ALA A 117 -1.61 -21.15 11.89
C ALA A 117 -2.99 -21.54 11.33
N ASP A 118 -3.93 -20.60 11.25
CA ASP A 118 -5.29 -20.79 10.74
C ASP A 118 -5.41 -20.50 9.23
N TYR A 119 -4.29 -20.26 8.54
CA TYR A 119 -4.27 -19.92 7.12
C TYR A 119 -3.59 -21.00 6.27
N THR A 120 -4.25 -21.38 5.18
CA THR A 120 -3.68 -22.24 4.15
C THR A 120 -3.91 -21.58 2.79
N PRO A 121 -2.84 -21.29 2.00
CA PRO A 121 -3.02 -20.65 0.71
C PRO A 121 -3.61 -21.63 -0.31
N THR A 122 -4.40 -21.12 -1.25
CA THR A 122 -4.96 -21.89 -2.38
C THR A 122 -3.91 -22.15 -3.45
N LYS A 123 -2.88 -21.31 -3.54
CA LYS A 123 -1.69 -21.52 -4.38
C LYS A 123 -0.42 -21.50 -3.51
N PRO A 124 0.57 -22.37 -3.76
CA PRO A 124 1.77 -22.40 -2.91
C PRO A 124 2.52 -21.07 -2.86
N ASN A 125 2.69 -20.38 -4.00
CA ASN A 125 3.36 -19.09 -4.04
C ASN A 125 2.44 -17.97 -3.55
N PRO A 126 2.89 -17.13 -2.58
CA PRO A 126 2.08 -16.06 -2.01
C PRO A 126 1.44 -15.12 -3.05
N ILE A 127 2.21 -14.61 -4.01
CA ILE A 127 1.68 -13.65 -5.00
C ILE A 127 0.65 -14.29 -5.94
N ASP A 128 0.85 -15.56 -6.31
CA ASP A 128 -0.08 -16.31 -7.14
C ASP A 128 -1.40 -16.57 -6.39
N ASP A 129 -1.30 -16.81 -5.09
CA ASP A 129 -2.46 -16.96 -4.22
C ASP A 129 -3.31 -15.68 -4.18
N PHE A 130 -2.68 -14.52 -3.94
CA PHE A 130 -3.33 -13.20 -4.01
C PHE A 130 -4.04 -12.99 -5.35
N ASN A 131 -3.29 -13.14 -6.44
CA ASN A 131 -3.77 -12.90 -7.81
C ASN A 131 -4.90 -13.84 -8.20
N SER A 132 -4.93 -15.05 -7.65
CA SER A 132 -6.03 -16.00 -7.86
C SER A 132 -7.29 -15.59 -7.09
N LYS A 133 -7.15 -14.97 -5.92
CA LYS A 133 -8.25 -14.55 -5.04
C LYS A 133 -8.82 -13.18 -5.39
N PHE A 134 -8.05 -12.34 -6.05
CA PHE A 134 -8.49 -11.02 -6.50
C PHE A 134 -9.62 -11.09 -7.52
N LEU A 135 -10.72 -10.40 -7.23
CA LEU A 135 -11.88 -10.29 -8.11
C LEU A 135 -11.90 -8.94 -8.84
N ARG A 136 -11.83 -7.84 -8.09
CA ARG A 136 -11.93 -6.47 -8.63
C ARG A 136 -11.29 -5.43 -7.72
N ALA A 137 -10.92 -4.30 -8.31
CA ALA A 137 -10.65 -3.04 -7.63
C ALA A 137 -11.78 -2.05 -7.96
N ARG A 138 -12.25 -1.34 -6.95
CA ARG A 138 -13.23 -0.26 -7.10
C ARG A 138 -12.62 1.04 -6.59
N PHE A 139 -12.54 2.02 -7.47
CA PHE A 139 -12.03 3.35 -7.19
C PHE A 139 -13.21 4.27 -6.99
N VAL A 140 -13.28 4.93 -5.85
CA VAL A 140 -14.34 5.90 -5.56
C VAL A 140 -13.72 7.25 -5.33
N VAL A 141 -14.30 8.27 -5.95
CA VAL A 141 -13.92 9.67 -5.78
C VAL A 141 -15.03 10.36 -5.01
N ASP A 142 -14.68 11.18 -4.02
CA ASP A 142 -15.58 12.03 -3.23
C ASP A 142 -16.77 11.28 -2.57
N ILE A 143 -16.44 10.19 -1.86
CA ILE A 143 -17.44 9.35 -1.16
C ILE A 143 -18.35 10.19 -0.26
N GLY A 144 -19.65 9.95 -0.36
CA GLY A 144 -20.68 10.59 0.46
C GLY A 144 -21.03 12.01 0.03
N THR A 145 -20.47 12.52 -1.07
CA THR A 145 -20.77 13.86 -1.58
C THR A 145 -21.65 13.80 -2.84
N PRO A 146 -22.31 14.91 -3.24
CA PRO A 146 -22.99 14.99 -4.54
C PRO A 146 -22.08 14.80 -5.76
N GLN A 147 -20.75 14.79 -5.58
CA GLN A 147 -19.76 14.60 -6.64
C GLN A 147 -19.24 13.16 -6.71
N GLU A 148 -19.78 12.25 -5.89
CA GLU A 148 -19.31 10.87 -5.81
C GLU A 148 -19.30 10.19 -7.19
N LYS A 149 -18.17 9.53 -7.51
CA LYS A 149 -18.05 8.70 -8.71
C LYS A 149 -17.40 7.38 -8.35
N SER A 150 -17.97 6.27 -8.80
CA SER A 150 -17.43 4.92 -8.58
C SER A 150 -17.07 4.22 -9.88
N PHE A 151 -15.89 3.60 -9.91
CA PHE A 151 -15.35 2.90 -11.07
C PHE A 151 -14.87 1.51 -10.65
N GLY A 152 -15.47 0.45 -11.20
CA GLY A 152 -15.10 -0.94 -10.90
C GLY A 152 -14.34 -1.58 -12.05
N PHE A 153 -13.24 -2.26 -11.74
CA PHE A 153 -12.41 -2.96 -12.72
C PHE A 153 -11.99 -4.34 -12.22
N GLY A 154 -12.11 -5.35 -13.06
CA GLY A 154 -11.70 -6.73 -12.73
C GLY A 154 -10.18 -6.91 -12.69
N ARG A 155 -9.73 -8.17 -12.83
CA ARG A 155 -8.32 -8.60 -12.77
C ARG A 155 -7.34 -7.79 -13.62
N LYS A 156 -7.76 -7.24 -14.76
CA LYS A 156 -6.92 -6.40 -15.63
C LYS A 156 -6.45 -5.09 -14.99
N ALA A 157 -7.05 -4.68 -13.87
CA ALA A 157 -6.59 -3.54 -13.08
C ALA A 157 -5.40 -3.88 -12.18
N LEU A 158 -5.03 -5.15 -11.98
CA LEU A 158 -3.81 -5.48 -11.26
C LEU A 158 -2.59 -5.38 -12.19
N ARG A 159 -1.58 -4.66 -11.73
CA ARG A 159 -0.22 -4.74 -12.24
C ARG A 159 0.60 -5.58 -11.28
N THR A 160 1.32 -6.55 -11.81
CA THR A 160 2.16 -7.47 -11.05
C THR A 160 3.60 -7.28 -11.47
N GLY A 161 4.54 -7.42 -10.53
CA GLY A 161 5.95 -7.29 -10.84
C GLY A 161 6.82 -7.44 -9.59
N PHE A 162 8.03 -6.89 -9.68
CA PHE A 162 9.02 -6.85 -8.61
C PHE A 162 9.55 -5.42 -8.50
N PHE A 163 9.79 -4.92 -7.27
CA PHE A 163 10.35 -3.58 -7.07
C PHE A 163 11.82 -3.47 -7.50
N THR A 164 12.54 -4.58 -7.51
CA THR A 164 13.91 -4.76 -8.00
C THR A 164 14.05 -6.20 -8.52
N GLU A 165 15.17 -6.53 -9.18
CA GLU A 165 15.42 -7.92 -9.67
C GLU A 165 15.39 -8.94 -8.53
N ASP A 166 15.96 -8.59 -7.38
CA ASP A 166 15.91 -9.38 -6.13
C ASP A 166 14.76 -8.98 -5.20
N GLY A 167 13.81 -8.19 -5.70
CA GLY A 167 12.76 -7.59 -4.91
C GLY A 167 11.67 -8.58 -4.53
N LEU A 168 10.86 -8.21 -3.54
CA LEU A 168 9.65 -8.97 -3.23
C LEU A 168 8.60 -8.79 -4.34
N PRO A 169 7.88 -9.87 -4.72
CA PRO A 169 6.79 -9.78 -5.68
C PRO A 169 5.67 -8.90 -5.13
N PHE A 170 5.09 -8.08 -6.00
CA PHE A 170 3.98 -7.22 -5.65
C PHE A 170 2.82 -7.33 -6.65
N SER A 171 1.63 -6.96 -6.17
CA SER A 171 0.44 -6.74 -6.99
C SER A 171 -0.20 -5.41 -6.61
N GLN A 172 -0.47 -4.56 -7.60
CA GLN A 172 -0.90 -3.19 -7.36
C GLN A 172 -2.13 -2.85 -8.20
N PRO A 173 -3.21 -2.34 -7.58
CA PRO A 173 -4.39 -1.90 -8.31
C PRO A 173 -4.11 -0.57 -9.03
N VAL A 174 -4.23 -0.59 -10.35
CA VAL A 174 -4.03 0.54 -11.26
C VAL A 174 -5.26 0.67 -12.14
N SER A 175 -5.95 1.81 -12.07
CA SER A 175 -7.11 2.05 -12.91
C SER A 175 -6.70 2.24 -14.38
N PRO A 176 -7.59 1.94 -15.35
CA PRO A 176 -7.54 2.59 -16.66
C PRO A 176 -7.60 4.12 -16.53
N PRO A 177 -7.27 4.87 -17.59
CA PRO A 177 -7.47 6.32 -17.61
C PRO A 177 -8.92 6.69 -17.28
N LEU A 178 -9.09 7.50 -16.24
CA LEU A 178 -10.35 8.03 -15.77
C LEU A 178 -10.65 9.38 -16.40
N ARG A 179 -11.93 9.73 -16.46
CA ARG A 179 -12.37 11.02 -17.00
C ARG A 179 -11.84 12.18 -16.14
N PRO A 180 -11.57 13.34 -16.75
CA PRO A 180 -11.17 14.54 -16.01
C PRO A 180 -12.16 14.92 -14.89
N LEU A 181 -11.61 15.52 -13.84
CA LEU A 181 -12.35 16.08 -12.72
C LEU A 181 -12.42 17.61 -12.83
N ARG A 182 -13.33 18.21 -12.05
CA ARG A 182 -13.43 19.67 -11.91
C ARG A 182 -12.30 20.16 -11.03
N VAL A 183 -11.98 21.45 -11.10
CA VAL A 183 -11.01 22.08 -10.19
C VAL A 183 -11.53 22.01 -8.75
N GLY A 184 -10.65 21.71 -7.81
CA GLY A 184 -10.97 21.69 -6.39
C GLY A 184 -10.26 20.59 -5.61
N GLN A 185 -10.65 20.47 -4.34
CA GLN A 185 -10.19 19.41 -3.46
C GLN A 185 -11.06 18.17 -3.64
N HIS A 186 -10.41 17.03 -3.76
CA HIS A 186 -11.04 15.74 -3.95
C HIS A 186 -10.48 14.70 -2.99
N THR A 187 -11.24 13.63 -2.80
CA THR A 187 -10.78 12.43 -2.09
C THR A 187 -10.91 11.22 -3.01
N SER A 188 -10.02 10.25 -2.85
CA SER A 188 -10.13 8.96 -3.54
C SER A 188 -9.86 7.79 -2.61
N THR A 189 -10.69 6.76 -2.72
CA THR A 189 -10.58 5.54 -1.92
C THR A 189 -10.55 4.34 -2.85
N VAL A 190 -9.62 3.43 -2.62
CA VAL A 190 -9.52 2.15 -3.32
C VAL A 190 -10.14 1.07 -2.45
N PHE A 191 -11.09 0.34 -3.01
CA PHE A 191 -11.61 -0.88 -2.44
C PHE A 191 -11.08 -2.06 -3.23
N LEU A 192 -10.68 -3.12 -2.56
CA LEU A 192 -10.41 -4.41 -3.20
C LEU A 192 -11.54 -5.37 -2.85
N THR A 193 -11.81 -6.30 -3.76
CA THR A 193 -12.69 -7.42 -3.49
C THR A 193 -11.93 -8.72 -3.70
N LEU A 194 -11.83 -9.53 -2.66
CA LEU A 194 -11.22 -10.85 -2.71
C LEU A 194 -12.28 -11.94 -2.52
N ARG A 195 -12.16 -13.06 -3.23
CA ARG A 195 -13.08 -14.21 -3.04
C ARG A 195 -12.86 -14.98 -1.74
N ALA A 196 -11.68 -14.84 -1.15
CA ALA A 196 -11.27 -15.49 0.09
C ALA A 196 -10.18 -14.64 0.77
N ARG A 197 -9.96 -14.86 2.08
CA ARG A 197 -8.84 -14.24 2.82
C ARG A 197 -7.52 -14.58 2.14
N HIS A 198 -6.60 -13.63 2.13
CA HIS A 198 -5.23 -13.82 1.64
C HIS A 198 -4.23 -13.29 2.67
N CYS A 199 -3.10 -13.99 2.86
CA CYS A 199 -2.00 -13.51 3.69
C CYS A 199 -0.70 -13.44 2.87
N ASP A 200 0.12 -12.43 3.10
CA ASP A 200 1.31 -12.08 2.31
C ASP A 200 2.47 -13.08 2.44
N GLY A 201 2.49 -13.89 3.49
CA GLY A 201 3.59 -14.83 3.76
C GLY A 201 4.81 -14.19 4.41
N LEU A 202 4.73 -12.94 4.88
CA LEU A 202 5.83 -12.21 5.52
C LEU A 202 5.79 -12.32 7.06
N GLY A 203 4.71 -12.85 7.63
CA GLY A 203 4.53 -12.91 9.07
C GLY A 203 3.29 -13.68 9.51
N THR A 204 3.13 -13.80 10.83
CA THR A 204 2.07 -14.60 11.46
C THR A 204 0.96 -13.77 12.09
N VAL A 205 1.05 -12.44 12.04
CA VAL A 205 0.07 -11.53 12.68
C VAL A 205 -1.04 -11.20 11.68
N PRO A 206 -2.27 -11.71 11.85
CA PRO A 206 -3.30 -11.59 10.81
C PRO A 206 -3.67 -10.14 10.46
N ASP A 207 -3.71 -9.25 11.43
CA ASP A 207 -4.08 -7.84 11.21
C ASP A 207 -3.03 -7.05 10.41
N GLU A 208 -1.79 -7.54 10.37
CA GLU A 208 -0.67 -6.92 9.64
C GLU A 208 -0.44 -7.60 8.29
N ASN A 209 -0.60 -8.94 8.24
CA ASN A 209 -0.18 -9.76 7.12
C ASN A 209 -1.33 -10.29 6.25
N CYS A 210 -2.59 -10.06 6.64
CA CYS A 210 -3.74 -10.62 5.92
C CYS A 210 -4.77 -9.59 5.46
N LEU A 211 -5.33 -9.83 4.29
CA LEU A 211 -6.46 -9.11 3.71
C LEU A 211 -7.73 -9.97 3.80
N PRO A 212 -8.87 -9.40 4.22
CA PRO A 212 -10.10 -10.15 4.41
C PRO A 212 -10.74 -10.58 3.08
N ALA A 213 -11.63 -11.58 3.14
CA ALA A 213 -12.52 -11.90 2.04
C ALA A 213 -13.60 -10.82 1.88
N GLY A 214 -14.24 -10.77 0.70
CA GLY A 214 -15.25 -9.78 0.39
C GLY A 214 -14.64 -8.45 -0.03
N GLU A 215 -15.46 -7.39 0.00
CA GLU A 215 -15.02 -6.04 -0.33
C GLU A 215 -14.60 -5.28 0.93
N PHE A 216 -13.45 -4.62 0.87
CA PHE A 216 -12.92 -3.81 1.97
C PHE A 216 -12.21 -2.56 1.45
N ALA A 217 -12.17 -1.52 2.28
CA ALA A 217 -11.41 -0.30 2.00
C ALA A 217 -9.91 -0.63 2.11
N TYR A 218 -9.22 -0.68 0.98
CA TYR A 218 -7.79 -0.96 0.93
C TYR A 218 -6.95 0.29 1.16
N THR A 219 -7.50 1.45 0.82
CA THR A 219 -6.99 2.73 1.30
C THR A 219 -8.06 3.43 2.13
N GLY A 220 -7.66 4.42 2.92
CA GLY A 220 -8.58 5.43 3.43
C GLY A 220 -8.94 6.47 2.37
N ASN A 221 -9.70 7.48 2.81
CA ASN A 221 -9.98 8.69 2.02
C ASN A 221 -8.67 9.44 1.76
N THR A 222 -8.19 9.31 0.53
CA THR A 222 -6.89 9.84 0.15
C THR A 222 -7.08 11.20 -0.52
N PRO A 223 -6.62 12.32 0.09
CA PRO A 223 -6.83 13.64 -0.48
C PRO A 223 -5.94 13.86 -1.71
N PHE A 224 -6.45 14.61 -2.68
CA PHE A 224 -5.71 15.15 -3.80
C PHE A 224 -6.40 16.40 -4.34
N GLU A 225 -5.64 17.23 -5.04
CA GLU A 225 -6.12 18.48 -5.61
C GLU A 225 -6.18 18.39 -7.14
N VAL A 226 -7.22 18.98 -7.72
CA VAL A 226 -7.31 19.23 -9.15
C VAL A 226 -7.12 20.72 -9.39
N VAL A 227 -6.01 21.10 -10.04
CA VAL A 227 -5.65 22.49 -10.32
C VAL A 227 -6.09 22.92 -11.72
N PRO A 228 -6.32 24.22 -11.97
CA PRO A 228 -6.59 24.72 -13.31
C PRO A 228 -5.47 24.37 -14.31
N ARG A 229 -5.82 24.23 -15.59
CA ARG A 229 -4.82 24.10 -16.65
C ARG A 229 -4.03 25.40 -16.78
N PRO A 230 -2.68 25.37 -16.79
CA PRO A 230 -1.88 26.55 -17.08
C PRO A 230 -2.26 27.11 -18.45
N VAL A 231 -2.58 28.41 -18.50
CA VAL A 231 -2.72 29.13 -19.76
C VAL A 231 -1.29 29.42 -20.25
N HIS A 232 -0.93 28.89 -21.42
CA HIS A 232 0.35 29.16 -22.08
C HIS A 232 0.17 30.31 -23.08
#